data_AF-A0A1I6PJT9-F1
#
_entry.id   AF-A0A1I6PJT9-F1
#
_cell.length_a   1.000
_cell.length_b   1.000
_cell.length_c   1.000
_cell.angle_alpha   90.00
_cell.angle_beta   90.00
_cell.angle_gamma   90.00
#
_symmetry.space_group_name_H-M   'P 1'
#
loop_
_entity.id
_entity.type
_entity.pdbx_description
1 polymer ?
#
loop_
_entity_poly.entity_id
_entity_poly.type
_entity_poly.pdbx_seq_one_letter_code
_entity_poly.pdbx_strand_id
1 'polypeptide(L)'
;MEIESLVLSEDVELAKSLRNKKENYIKNQFLLTCIARQKNTEGKTKEFYQAYKEYEEWGEKVKECNEQLAKLFFKKEERDRVEMVANRMREVDIPDHIIEYVLNE
;
A
#
# COMPACT_ATOMS: atom_id res chain seq x y z
N MET A 1 -13.62 0.11 3.75
CA MET A 1 -13.38 0.98 2.59
C MET A 1 -12.73 0.12 1.51
N GLU A 2 -13.30 0.11 0.31
CA GLU A 2 -12.76 -0.67 -0.82
C GLU A 2 -11.49 -0.01 -1.34
N ILE A 3 -10.48 -0.80 -1.71
CA ILE A 3 -9.16 -0.26 -2.10
C ILE A 3 -9.27 0.56 -3.39
N GLU A 4 -10.24 0.23 -4.23
CA GLU A 4 -10.61 0.94 -5.46
C GLU A 4 -10.98 2.40 -5.20
N SER A 5 -11.59 2.71 -4.05
CA SER A 5 -11.96 4.08 -3.69
C SER A 5 -10.79 4.93 -3.19
N LEU A 6 -9.65 4.30 -2.91
CA LEU A 6 -8.47 4.95 -2.30
C LEU A 6 -7.38 5.28 -3.32
N VAL A 7 -7.51 4.80 -4.56
CA VAL A 7 -6.50 5.00 -5.62
C VAL A 7 -7.14 5.55 -6.88
N LEU A 8 -6.32 6.00 -7.81
CA LEU A 8 -6.78 6.36 -9.15
C LEU A 8 -7.16 5.11 -9.94
N SER A 9 -8.04 5.27 -10.92
CA SER A 9 -8.57 4.15 -11.72
C SER A 9 -7.47 3.34 -12.39
N GLU A 10 -6.41 3.98 -12.88
CA GLU A 10 -5.29 3.29 -13.53
C GLU A 10 -4.43 2.47 -12.55
N ASP A 11 -4.49 2.77 -11.26
CA ASP A 11 -3.66 2.15 -10.22
C ASP A 11 -4.38 1.01 -9.46
N VAL A 12 -5.66 0.76 -9.78
CA VAL A 12 -6.51 -0.22 -9.06
C VAL A 12 -5.90 -1.63 -9.04
N GLU A 13 -5.48 -2.14 -10.20
CA GLU A 13 -4.93 -3.50 -10.29
C GLU A 13 -3.59 -3.63 -9.57
N LEU A 14 -2.75 -2.60 -9.62
CA LEU A 14 -1.51 -2.55 -8.84
C LEU A 14 -1.81 -2.56 -7.34
N ALA A 15 -2.76 -1.73 -6.88
CA ALA A 15 -3.15 -1.66 -5.48
C ALA A 15 -3.70 -3.00 -4.97
N LYS A 16 -4.56 -3.67 -5.75
CA LYS A 16 -5.06 -5.03 -5.46
C LYS A 16 -3.93 -6.04 -5.36
N SER A 17 -2.99 -6.03 -6.31
CA SER A 17 -1.81 -6.90 -6.31
C SER A 17 -0.95 -6.70 -5.06
N LEU A 18 -0.66 -5.44 -4.70
CA LEU A 18 0.11 -5.09 -3.50
C LEU A 18 -0.60 -5.55 -2.22
N ARG A 19 -1.92 -5.37 -2.14
CA ARG A 19 -2.73 -5.85 -1.01
C ARG A 19 -2.66 -7.36 -0.87
N ASN A 20 -2.84 -8.10 -1.96
CA ASN A 20 -2.76 -9.56 -1.96
C ASN A 20 -1.36 -10.06 -1.55
N LYS A 21 -0.30 -9.44 -2.06
CA LYS A 21 1.09 -9.74 -1.66
C LYS A 21 1.29 -9.50 -0.16
N LYS A 22 0.87 -8.33 0.34
CA LYS A 22 0.94 -7.98 1.76
C LYS A 22 0.23 -9.02 2.63
N GLU A 23 -0.99 -9.40 2.28
CA GLU A 23 -1.76 -10.41 3.03
C GLU A 23 -1.04 -11.76 3.05
N ASN A 24 -0.43 -12.17 1.93
CA ASN A 24 0.35 -13.41 1.87
C ASN A 24 1.62 -13.33 2.73
N TYR A 25 2.34 -12.20 2.73
CA TYR A 25 3.53 -12.03 3.57
C TYR A 25 3.17 -12.05 5.06
N ILE A 26 2.06 -11.43 5.46
CA ILE A 26 1.55 -11.48 6.84
C ILE A 26 1.20 -12.93 7.24
N LYS A 27 0.56 -13.69 6.34
CA LYS A 27 0.28 -15.12 6.58
C LYS A 27 1.57 -15.93 6.77
N ASN A 28 2.60 -15.66 5.97
CA ASN A 28 3.91 -16.30 6.12
C ASN A 28 4.56 -15.95 7.46
N GLN A 29 4.51 -14.69 7.89
CA GLN A 29 4.99 -14.28 9.21
C GLN A 29 4.26 -15.02 10.35
N PHE A 30 2.94 -15.17 10.25
CA PHE A 30 2.17 -15.93 11.23
C PHE A 30 2.60 -17.41 11.29
N LEU A 31 2.76 -18.04 10.13
CA LEU A 31 3.23 -19.43 10.05
C LEU A 31 4.63 -19.60 10.64
N LEU A 32 5.56 -18.71 10.31
CA LEU A 32 6.92 -18.74 10.85
C LEU A 32 6.95 -18.53 12.36
N THR A 33 6.05 -17.69 12.90
CA THR A 33 5.89 -17.54 14.35
C THR A 33 5.49 -18.87 15.01
N CYS A 34 4.58 -19.61 14.39
CA CYS A 34 4.16 -20.93 14.87
C CYS A 34 5.31 -21.94 14.80
N ILE A 35 6.04 -21.98 13.68
CA ILE A 35 7.20 -22.84 13.47
C ILE A 35 8.29 -22.53 14.50
N ALA A 36 8.65 -21.25 14.68
CA ALA A 36 9.65 -20.81 15.63
C ALA A 36 9.29 -21.26 17.05
N ARG A 37 8.04 -21.06 17.48
CA ARG A 37 7.56 -21.51 18.80
C ARG A 37 7.71 -23.03 18.98
N GLN A 38 7.35 -23.81 17.96
CA GLN A 38 7.50 -25.26 17.98
C GLN A 38 8.98 -25.65 18.11
N LYS A 39 9.86 -25.07 17.28
CA LYS A 39 11.31 -25.38 17.31
C LYS A 39 11.98 -24.99 18.63
N ASN A 40 11.57 -23.87 19.22
CA ASN A 40 12.02 -23.49 20.55
C ASN A 40 11.61 -24.54 21.61
N THR A 41 10.36 -25.02 21.55
CA THR A 41 9.87 -26.07 22.47
C THR A 41 10.60 -27.40 22.28
N GLU A 42 11.00 -27.73 21.04
CA GLU A 42 11.81 -28.91 20.70
C GLU A 42 13.30 -28.75 21.09
N GLY A 43 13.73 -27.61 21.65
CA GLY A 43 15.14 -27.32 21.94
C GLY A 43 16.01 -27.11 20.69
N LYS A 44 15.38 -26.89 19.53
CA LYS A 44 16.03 -26.69 18.22
C LYS A 44 16.35 -25.21 17.99
N THR A 45 17.35 -24.73 18.73
CA THR A 45 17.73 -23.31 18.77
C THR A 45 18.14 -22.76 17.40
N LYS A 46 18.85 -23.54 16.58
CA LYS A 46 19.30 -23.07 15.25
C LYS A 46 18.11 -22.83 14.31
N GLU A 47 17.18 -23.78 14.28
CA GLU A 47 15.96 -23.72 13.46
C GLU A 47 15.01 -22.63 13.95
N PHE A 48 14.96 -22.38 15.27
CA PHE A 48 14.26 -21.23 15.83
C PHE A 48 14.79 -19.91 15.25
N TYR A 49 16.10 -19.68 15.30
CA TYR A 49 16.70 -18.44 14.78
C TYR A 49 16.55 -18.32 13.26
N GLN A 50 16.63 -19.43 12.52
CA GLN A 50 16.39 -19.43 11.09
C GLN A 50 14.96 -19.00 10.75
N ALA A 51 13.96 -19.57 11.44
CA ALA A 51 12.56 -19.17 11.25
C ALA A 51 12.32 -17.70 11.64
N TYR A 52 13.00 -17.21 12.69
CA TYR A 52 12.91 -15.81 13.11
C TYR A 52 13.53 -14.86 12.07
N LYS A 53 14.67 -15.21 11.47
CA LYS A 53 15.28 -14.41 10.39
C LYS A 53 14.35 -14.31 9.18
N GLU A 54 13.76 -15.43 8.75
CA GLU A 54 12.79 -15.43 7.65
C GLU A 54 11.54 -14.60 7.99
N TYR A 55 11.11 -14.59 9.26
CA TYR A 55 10.00 -13.76 9.72
C TYR A 55 10.28 -12.27 9.53
N GLU A 56 11.50 -11.81 9.83
CA GLU A 56 11.92 -10.43 9.62
C GLU A 56 11.97 -10.07 8.13
N GLU A 57 12.47 -10.98 7.27
CA GLU A 57 12.51 -10.77 5.82
C GLU A 57 11.11 -10.59 5.22
N TRP A 58 10.11 -11.35 5.67
CA TRP A 58 8.72 -11.13 5.25
C TRP A 58 8.15 -9.82 5.81
N GLY A 59 8.59 -9.40 7.00
CA GLY A 59 8.22 -8.13 7.61
C GLY A 59 8.68 -6.92 6.80
N GLU A 60 9.90 -6.96 6.26
CA GLU A 60 10.40 -5.92 5.36
C GLU A 60 9.56 -5.84 4.08
N LYS A 61 9.20 -6.98 3.47
CA LYS A 61 8.32 -6.99 2.28
C LYS A 61 6.92 -6.44 2.57
N VAL A 62 6.40 -6.61 3.79
CA VAL A 62 5.15 -5.98 4.22
C VAL A 62 5.30 -4.46 4.28
N LYS A 63 6.42 -3.95 4.82
CA LYS A 63 6.71 -2.51 4.84
C LYS A 63 6.81 -1.94 3.43
N GLU A 64 7.54 -2.59 2.54
CA GLU A 64 7.64 -2.18 1.12
C GLU A 64 6.27 -2.10 0.45
N CYS A 65 5.37 -3.07 0.68
CA CYS A 65 4.01 -3.03 0.15
C CYS A 65 3.21 -1.84 0.73
N ASN A 66 3.36 -1.55 2.02
CA ASN A 66 2.69 -0.41 2.66
C ASN A 66 3.18 0.92 2.08
N GLU A 67 4.48 1.08 1.88
CA GLU A 67 5.06 2.29 1.29
C GLU A 67 4.55 2.52 -0.14
N GLN A 68 4.49 1.46 -0.95
CA GLN A 68 3.95 1.55 -2.30
C GLN A 68 2.45 1.91 -2.30
N LEU A 69 1.65 1.29 -1.44
CA LEU A 69 0.24 1.64 -1.28
C LEU A 69 0.05 3.09 -0.81
N ALA A 70 0.86 3.55 0.15
CA ALA A 70 0.80 4.93 0.64
C ALA A 70 1.08 5.94 -0.49
N LYS A 71 2.01 5.65 -1.39
CA LYS A 71 2.27 6.48 -2.58
C LYS A 71 1.05 6.57 -3.50
N LEU A 72 0.35 5.46 -3.74
CA LEU A 72 -0.86 5.46 -4.56
C LEU A 72 -2.01 6.24 -3.91
N PHE A 73 -2.18 6.10 -2.60
CA PHE A 73 -3.19 6.85 -1.84
C PHE A 73 -2.89 8.36 -1.86
N PHE A 74 -1.63 8.73 -1.66
CA PHE A 74 -1.19 10.12 -1.75
C PHE A 74 -1.43 10.71 -3.14
N LYS A 75 -1.10 9.95 -4.20
CA LYS A 75 -1.37 10.36 -5.59
C LYS A 75 -2.86 10.64 -5.82
N LYS A 76 -3.76 9.80 -5.29
CA LYS A 76 -5.22 10.02 -5.37
C LYS A 76 -5.66 11.25 -4.60
N GLU A 77 -5.17 11.43 -3.39
CA GLU A 77 -5.51 12.59 -2.55
C GLU A 77 -5.09 13.91 -3.20
N GLU A 78 -3.89 13.97 -3.79
CA GLU A 78 -3.42 15.14 -4.52
C GLU A 78 -4.31 15.42 -5.74
N ARG A 79 -4.68 14.38 -6.51
CA ARG A 79 -5.60 14.56 -7.65
C ARG A 79 -6.96 15.11 -7.21
N ASP A 80 -7.52 14.58 -6.13
CA ASP A 80 -8.80 15.04 -5.59
C ASP A 80 -8.76 16.50 -5.13
N ARG A 81 -7.62 16.93 -4.55
CA ARG A 81 -7.41 18.33 -4.17
C ARG A 81 -7.36 19.24 -5.39
N VAL A 82 -6.64 18.85 -6.45
CA VAL A 82 -6.57 19.62 -7.70
C VAL A 82 -7.95 19.72 -8.34
N GLU A 83 -8.72 18.63 -8.40
CA GLU A 83 -10.09 18.64 -8.93
C GLU A 83 -11.03 19.53 -8.10
N MET A 84 -10.89 19.53 -6.76
CA MET A 84 -11.64 20.45 -5.90
C MET A 84 -11.32 21.92 -6.23
N VAL A 85 -10.05 22.26 -6.45
CA VAL A 85 -9.65 23.63 -6.84
C VAL A 85 -10.22 23.98 -8.21
N ALA A 86 -10.08 23.10 -9.19
CA ALA A 86 -10.64 23.29 -10.53
C ALA A 86 -12.16 23.53 -10.51
N ASN A 87 -12.89 22.79 -9.67
CA ASN A 87 -14.34 22.99 -9.52
C ASN A 87 -14.66 24.36 -8.90
N ARG A 88 -13.91 24.82 -7.90
CA ARG A 88 -14.07 26.18 -7.36
C ARG A 88 -13.74 27.28 -8.36
N MET A 89 -12.76 27.06 -9.24
CA MET A 89 -12.45 28.00 -10.32
C MET A 89 -13.62 28.12 -11.30
N ARG A 90 -14.29 27.01 -11.63
CA ARG A 90 -15.52 27.02 -12.45
C ARG A 90 -16.65 27.79 -11.76
N GLU A 91 -16.81 27.66 -10.44
CA GLU A 91 -17.84 28.38 -9.68
C GLU A 91 -17.67 29.90 -9.69
N VAL A 92 -16.45 30.40 -9.95
CA VAL A 92 -16.14 31.83 -10.03
C VAL A 92 -15.86 32.30 -11.47
N ASP A 93 -16.39 31.58 -12.46
CA ASP A 93 -16.36 31.91 -13.89
C ASP A 93 -14.94 32.09 -14.47
N ILE A 94 -13.94 31.36 -13.94
CA ILE A 94 -12.61 31.30 -14.54
C ILE A 94 -12.71 30.61 -15.90
N PRO A 95 -12.07 31.14 -16.96
CA PRO A 95 -12.07 30.51 -18.28
C PRO A 95 -11.54 29.06 -18.28
N ASP A 96 -12.23 28.17 -19.00
CA ASP A 96 -11.91 26.73 -19.06
C ASP A 96 -10.47 26.44 -19.48
N HIS A 97 -9.88 27.23 -20.37
CA HIS A 97 -8.48 27.04 -20.79
C HIS A 97 -7.47 27.21 -19.64
N ILE A 98 -7.80 28.02 -18.63
CA ILE A 98 -6.97 28.19 -17.42
C ILE A 98 -7.17 26.98 -16.49
N ILE A 99 -8.39 26.47 -16.40
CA ILE A 99 -8.71 25.30 -15.58
C ILE A 99 -8.06 24.03 -16.17
N GLU A 100 -8.09 23.88 -17.49
CA GLU A 100 -7.40 22.80 -18.20
C GLU A 100 -5.89 22.85 -17.99
N TYR A 101 -5.29 24.05 -17.95
CA TYR A 101 -3.88 24.19 -17.62
C TYR A 101 -3.59 23.63 -16.21
N VAL A 102 -4.38 24.00 -15.21
CA VAL A 102 -4.23 23.54 -13.81
C VAL A 102 -4.46 22.03 -13.64
N LEU A 103 -5.35 21.43 -14.44
CA LEU A 103 -5.64 19.99 -14.36
C LEU A 103 -4.59 19.10 -15.04
N ASN A 104 -3.75 19.68 -15.89
CA ASN A 104 -2.76 18.99 -16.72
C ASN A 104 -1.30 19.31 -16.37
N GLU A 105 -1.05 20.24 -15.45
CA GLU A 105 0.23 20.39 -14.73
C GLU A 105 0.38 19.31 -13.63
#